data_AF-A0A956TE97-F1
#
_entry.id   AF-A0A956TE97-F1
#
_cell.length_a   1.000
_cell.length_b   1.000
_cell.length_c   1.000
_cell.angle_alpha   90.00
_cell.angle_beta   90.00
_cell.angle_gamma   90.00
#
_symmetry.space_group_name_H-M   'P 1'
#
loop_
_entity.id
_entity.type
_entity.pdbx_description
1 polymer ?
#
loop_
_entity_poly.entity_id
_entity_poly.type
_entity_poly.pdbx_seq_one_letter_code
_entity_poly.pdbx_strand_id
1 'polypeptide(L)'
;MFLSEYARFGNDARAERAVEWALAQVGEKGLVSVDFVLKAIEAGGLRLELDGTIASILTWGRHHRRQFLSAGPALRNPQALRAGDIAIWRSNGRSQLGLVVGRSSPEQFSTVEASGFVRQREHSLKSRQLTGFVRVFGMFGRPPEQLGRVLAPGSSRRRPPSYFAFSSRPLGPEGVASLAKRYGPNVMIGVDPTQPGWEPTDLAARRLGLRRHVYLEGPGGPRDDRWNPATRRRLAAAAREQGIDPCRSGWMRRWDANGWKAHTLAQLRRFASQDFESVEIDHLERVLDDDWSGFLGEYARWFESGQVPRLTLKNVDGPRLRALIRGVRWGELPRPMLGDFHIWQSTRPKDGADRLAQELGIRTLVSRQAHLYGGGYEAFGAY
;
A
#
# COMPACT_ATOMS: atom_id res chain seq x y z
N MET A 1 -4.85 40.03 -8.44
CA MET A 1 -3.49 39.80 -7.91
C MET A 1 -3.62 39.09 -6.56
N PHE A 2 -3.86 37.76 -6.54
CA PHE A 2 -3.99 36.93 -5.32
C PHE A 2 -3.80 35.41 -5.62
N LEU A 3 -2.84 35.04 -6.48
CA LEU A 3 -2.58 33.62 -6.84
C LEU A 3 -1.19 33.11 -6.42
N SER A 4 -0.40 33.87 -5.66
CA SER A 4 1.04 33.59 -5.55
C SER A 4 1.51 32.73 -4.36
N GLU A 5 0.65 32.25 -3.46
CA GLU A 5 1.09 31.37 -2.36
C GLU A 5 0.12 30.21 -2.07
N TYR A 6 -0.39 29.55 -3.12
CA TYR A 6 -0.84 28.17 -2.94
C TYR A 6 0.41 27.28 -2.85
N ALA A 7 0.93 27.13 -1.64
CA ALA A 7 1.94 26.11 -1.38
C ALA A 7 1.44 24.77 -1.94
N ARG A 8 2.23 24.16 -2.82
CA ARG A 8 1.97 22.87 -3.47
C ARG A 8 1.81 21.78 -2.41
N PHE A 9 0.60 21.62 -1.86
CA PHE A 9 0.31 20.70 -0.79
C PHE A 9 -0.19 19.37 -1.34
N GLY A 10 0.73 18.42 -1.51
CA GLY A 10 0.42 17.00 -1.75
C GLY A 10 0.04 16.69 -3.21
N ASN A 11 0.74 15.73 -3.80
CA ASN A 11 0.63 15.31 -5.21
C ASN A 11 -0.72 14.62 -5.57
N ASP A 12 -1.88 15.23 -5.29
CA ASP A 12 -3.17 14.74 -5.80
C ASP A 12 -3.80 15.71 -6.80
N ALA A 13 -3.53 15.45 -8.08
CA ALA A 13 -4.10 16.20 -9.22
C ALA A 13 -5.64 16.21 -9.23
N ARG A 14 -6.32 15.27 -8.56
CA ARG A 14 -7.79 15.28 -8.43
C ARG A 14 -8.24 16.36 -7.45
N ALA A 15 -7.54 16.48 -6.31
CA ALA A 15 -7.78 17.53 -5.34
C ALA A 15 -7.53 18.91 -5.96
N GLU A 16 -6.44 19.06 -6.71
CA GLU A 16 -6.11 20.29 -7.44
C GLU A 16 -7.23 20.67 -8.42
N ARG A 17 -7.68 19.75 -9.28
CA ARG A 17 -8.80 20.01 -10.20
C ARG A 17 -10.09 20.38 -9.48
N ALA A 18 -10.41 19.70 -8.37
CA ALA A 18 -11.59 20.03 -7.57
C ALA A 18 -11.50 21.45 -7.00
N VAL A 19 -10.31 21.84 -6.50
CA VAL A 19 -10.03 23.17 -5.95
C VAL A 19 -10.05 24.24 -7.04
N GLU A 20 -9.40 24.01 -8.18
CA GLU A 20 -9.40 24.91 -9.34
C GLU A 20 -10.83 25.15 -9.84
N TRP A 21 -11.61 24.07 -10.00
CA TRP A 21 -13.01 24.17 -10.38
C TRP A 21 -13.79 25.00 -9.36
N ALA A 22 -13.64 24.72 -8.06
CA ALA A 22 -14.34 25.44 -7.00
C ALA A 22 -14.01 26.94 -7.00
N LEU A 23 -12.72 27.29 -7.15
CA LEU A 23 -12.26 28.68 -7.22
C LEU A 23 -12.81 29.40 -8.47
N ALA A 24 -12.90 28.71 -9.62
CA ALA A 24 -13.47 29.28 -10.83
C ALA A 24 -14.98 29.60 -10.72
N GLN A 25 -15.69 29.00 -9.76
CA GLN A 25 -17.10 29.28 -9.52
C GLN A 25 -17.33 30.47 -8.56
N VAL A 26 -16.30 31.08 -7.96
CA VAL A 26 -16.49 32.18 -7.00
C VAL A 26 -17.22 33.35 -7.67
N GLY A 27 -18.33 33.78 -7.06
CA GLY A 27 -19.22 34.82 -7.60
C GLY A 27 -20.50 34.28 -8.25
N GLU A 28 -20.53 33.00 -8.61
CA GLU A 28 -21.70 32.35 -9.21
C GLU A 28 -22.88 32.23 -8.23
N LYS A 29 -24.11 32.28 -8.78
CA LYS A 29 -25.37 32.23 -8.02
C LYS A 29 -26.01 30.85 -8.07
N GLY A 30 -26.87 30.56 -7.08
CA GLY A 30 -27.87 29.49 -7.17
C GLY A 30 -27.42 28.10 -6.74
N LEU A 31 -26.25 27.99 -6.10
CA LEU A 31 -25.75 26.71 -5.58
C LEU A 31 -25.91 26.62 -4.05
N VAL A 32 -26.33 25.44 -3.58
CA VAL A 32 -26.36 25.05 -2.16
C VAL A 32 -25.03 24.39 -1.81
N SER A 33 -24.51 24.63 -0.60
CA SER A 33 -23.13 24.22 -0.24
C SER A 33 -22.84 22.74 -0.44
N VAL A 34 -23.79 21.85 -0.15
CA VAL A 34 -23.59 20.40 -0.33
C VAL A 34 -23.45 20.06 -1.81
N ASP A 35 -24.40 20.46 -2.66
CA ASP A 35 -24.37 20.19 -4.10
C ASP A 35 -23.14 20.80 -4.75
N PHE A 36 -22.77 22.02 -4.33
CA PHE A 36 -21.55 22.67 -4.79
C PHE A 36 -20.31 21.83 -4.51
N VAL A 37 -20.13 21.37 -3.27
CA VAL A 37 -18.97 20.57 -2.90
C VAL A 37 -18.97 19.20 -3.58
N LEU A 38 -20.13 18.54 -3.72
CA LEU A 38 -20.22 17.27 -4.45
C LEU A 38 -19.85 17.45 -5.93
N LYS A 39 -20.30 18.54 -6.57
CA LYS A 39 -19.89 18.88 -7.95
C LYS A 39 -18.40 19.19 -8.06
N ALA A 40 -17.83 19.91 -7.09
CA ALA A 40 -16.39 20.15 -7.06
C ALA A 40 -15.61 18.83 -6.96
N ILE A 41 -16.09 17.90 -6.14
CA ILE A 41 -15.46 16.58 -5.99
C ILE A 41 -15.56 15.78 -7.29
N GLU A 42 -16.72 15.84 -7.95
CA GLU A 42 -16.96 15.21 -9.26
C GLU A 42 -16.04 15.80 -10.34
N ALA A 43 -15.81 17.12 -10.35
CA ALA A 43 -14.85 17.78 -11.23
C ALA A 43 -13.39 17.32 -10.98
N GLY A 44 -13.07 16.92 -9.73
CA GLY A 44 -11.82 16.23 -9.41
C GLY A 44 -11.70 14.82 -10.01
N GLY A 45 -12.80 14.24 -10.49
CA GLY A 45 -12.90 12.89 -11.05
C GLY A 45 -13.32 11.84 -10.03
N LEU A 46 -14.01 12.24 -8.95
CA LEU A 46 -14.56 11.33 -7.95
C LEU A 46 -16.06 11.54 -7.81
N ARG A 47 -16.87 10.50 -8.02
CA ARG A 47 -18.31 10.57 -7.81
C ARG A 47 -18.68 9.93 -6.48
N LEU A 48 -19.33 10.68 -5.60
CA LEU A 48 -19.87 10.18 -4.34
C LEU A 48 -21.39 9.99 -4.50
N GLU A 49 -21.87 8.77 -4.30
CA GLU A 49 -23.32 8.48 -4.28
C GLU A 49 -23.88 8.80 -2.88
N LEU A 50 -24.22 10.08 -2.68
CA LEU A 50 -24.75 10.61 -1.42
C LEU A 50 -26.09 11.31 -1.67
N ASP A 51 -26.96 11.32 -0.67
CA ASP A 51 -28.29 11.94 -0.72
C ASP A 51 -28.30 13.49 -0.71
N GLY A 52 -27.14 14.13 -0.91
CA GLY A 52 -27.02 15.58 -0.94
C GLY A 52 -27.13 16.27 0.44
N THR A 53 -26.96 15.55 1.54
CA THR A 53 -26.97 16.12 2.90
C THR A 53 -25.60 16.18 3.58
N ILE A 54 -25.42 17.10 4.53
CA ILE A 54 -24.22 17.10 5.42
C ILE A 54 -24.14 15.78 6.20
N ALA A 55 -25.30 15.24 6.61
CA ALA A 55 -25.37 14.01 7.37
C ALA A 55 -24.88 12.81 6.58
N SER A 56 -25.18 12.71 5.27
CA SER A 56 -24.66 11.62 4.43
C SER A 56 -23.16 11.76 4.17
N ILE A 57 -22.63 12.97 3.97
CA ILE A 57 -21.18 13.20 3.86
C ILE A 57 -20.46 12.74 5.15
N LEU A 58 -21.00 13.11 6.32
CA LEU A 58 -20.44 12.68 7.61
C LEU A 58 -20.54 11.17 7.82
N THR A 59 -21.70 10.60 7.52
CA THR A 59 -21.96 9.16 7.61
C THR A 59 -21.02 8.40 6.70
N TRP A 60 -20.84 8.86 5.46
CA TRP A 60 -19.87 8.33 4.52
C TRP A 60 -18.45 8.36 5.08
N GLY A 61 -17.98 9.54 5.54
CA GLY A 61 -16.63 9.66 6.11
C GLY A 61 -16.41 8.80 7.36
N ARG A 62 -17.46 8.55 8.15
CA ARG A 62 -17.39 7.68 9.35
C ARG A 62 -17.40 6.19 9.01
N HIS A 63 -18.22 5.77 8.04
CA HIS A 63 -18.26 4.38 7.58
C HIS A 63 -16.94 3.96 6.95
N HIS A 64 -16.28 4.87 6.25
CA HIS A 64 -14.98 4.68 5.66
C HIS A 64 -13.89 5.07 6.66
N ARG A 65 -13.80 4.27 7.74
CA ARG A 65 -12.91 4.49 8.90
C ARG A 65 -11.54 5.05 8.46
N ARG A 66 -11.20 6.24 8.99
CA ARG A 66 -10.04 7.13 8.67
C ARG A 66 -10.33 8.31 7.74
N GLN A 67 -11.51 8.41 7.12
CA GLN A 67 -11.86 9.55 6.26
C GLN A 67 -12.49 10.71 7.02
N PHE A 68 -13.33 10.45 8.03
CA PHE A 68 -13.76 11.48 8.97
C PHE A 68 -12.70 11.69 10.05
N LEU A 69 -12.19 12.92 10.14
CA LEU A 69 -11.26 13.37 11.15
C LEU A 69 -11.98 14.42 12.00
N SER A 70 -12.04 14.21 13.31
CA SER A 70 -12.58 15.23 14.21
C SER A 70 -11.67 16.47 14.19
N ALA A 71 -12.19 17.61 14.64
CA ALA A 71 -11.40 18.85 14.68
C ALA A 71 -10.17 18.76 15.60
N GLY A 72 -10.20 17.90 16.63
CA GLY A 72 -9.11 17.75 17.61
C GLY A 72 -7.75 17.43 16.99
N PRO A 73 -7.64 16.42 16.10
CA PRO A 73 -6.45 16.19 15.28
C PRO A 73 -5.95 17.41 14.50
N ALA A 74 -6.82 18.18 13.83
CA ALA A 74 -6.41 19.38 13.09
C ALA A 74 -5.95 20.52 14.02
N LEU A 75 -6.52 20.62 15.22
CA LEU A 75 -6.06 21.58 16.23
C LEU A 75 -4.64 21.27 16.74
N ARG A 76 -4.31 19.98 16.91
CA ARG A 76 -2.98 19.54 17.39
C ARG A 76 -1.95 19.45 16.28
N ASN A 77 -2.38 19.09 15.09
CA ASN A 77 -1.57 19.03 13.90
C ASN A 77 -2.31 19.74 12.76
N PRO A 78 -2.06 21.05 12.59
CA PRO A 78 -2.73 21.81 11.53
C PRO A 78 -2.45 21.28 10.12
N GLN A 79 -1.35 20.54 9.91
CA GLN A 79 -1.05 19.89 8.62
C GLN A 79 -1.97 18.69 8.33
N ALA A 80 -2.81 18.28 9.29
CA ALA A 80 -3.78 17.23 9.09
C ALA A 80 -4.91 17.66 8.14
N LEU A 81 -5.21 18.96 8.00
CA LEU A 81 -6.18 19.49 7.04
C LEU A 81 -5.48 19.83 5.71
N ARG A 82 -6.03 19.39 4.59
CA ARG A 82 -5.44 19.53 3.25
C ARG A 82 -6.41 20.19 2.27
N ALA A 83 -5.86 20.79 1.22
CA ALA A 83 -6.66 21.22 0.07
C ALA A 83 -7.40 20.00 -0.53
N GLY A 84 -8.66 20.19 -0.92
CA GLY A 84 -9.57 19.14 -1.36
C GLY A 84 -10.30 18.39 -0.23
N ASP A 85 -9.93 18.57 1.04
CA ASP A 85 -10.74 18.03 2.15
C ASP A 85 -12.07 18.80 2.23
N ILE A 86 -13.15 18.14 2.70
CA ILE A 86 -14.42 18.80 3.03
C ILE A 86 -14.37 19.23 4.49
N ALA A 87 -14.26 20.52 4.76
CA ALA A 87 -14.34 21.04 6.12
C ALA A 87 -15.81 21.19 6.55
N ILE A 88 -16.12 20.85 7.80
CA ILE A 88 -17.47 20.95 8.37
C ILE A 88 -17.40 21.70 9.70
N TRP A 89 -18.17 22.78 9.82
CA TRP A 89 -18.19 23.64 11.01
C TRP A 89 -19.60 24.04 11.41
N ARG A 90 -19.76 24.66 12.57
CA ARG A 90 -21.03 25.25 13.02
C ARG A 90 -21.00 26.77 12.91
N SER A 91 -22.04 27.33 12.32
CA SER A 91 -22.32 28.77 12.26
C SER A 91 -23.79 29.01 12.61
N ASN A 92 -24.07 29.90 13.57
CA ASN A 92 -25.43 30.23 14.02
C ASN A 92 -26.30 28.99 14.34
N GLY A 93 -25.71 28.01 15.04
CA GLY A 93 -26.39 26.76 15.40
C GLY A 93 -26.60 25.76 14.26
N ARG A 94 -26.20 26.08 13.02
CA ARG A 94 -26.34 25.20 11.85
C ARG A 94 -24.98 24.68 11.39
N SER A 95 -24.96 23.44 10.94
CA SER A 95 -23.77 22.88 10.26
C SER A 95 -23.60 23.54 8.90
N GLN A 96 -22.37 23.88 8.58
CA GLN A 96 -21.93 24.39 7.29
C GLN A 96 -20.81 23.48 6.77
N LEU A 97 -20.59 23.53 5.47
CA LEU A 97 -19.50 22.80 4.84
C LEU A 97 -18.90 23.62 3.69
N GLY A 98 -17.64 23.33 3.38
CA GLY A 98 -16.93 23.92 2.25
C GLY A 98 -15.74 23.06 1.84
N LEU A 99 -15.30 23.22 0.60
CA LEU A 99 -14.09 22.56 0.10
C LEU A 99 -12.88 23.37 0.56
N VAL A 100 -11.93 22.74 1.25
CA VAL A 100 -10.69 23.40 1.65
C VAL A 100 -9.85 23.69 0.41
N VAL A 101 -9.45 24.94 0.21
CA VAL A 101 -8.61 25.33 -0.94
C VAL A 101 -7.16 25.56 -0.55
N GLY A 102 -6.89 25.79 0.73
CA GLY A 102 -5.53 26.03 1.20
C GLY A 102 -5.50 26.52 2.63
N ARG A 103 -4.29 26.92 3.05
CA ARG A 103 -4.02 27.46 4.37
C ARG A 103 -3.30 28.77 4.23
N SER A 104 -3.80 29.80 4.91
CA SER A 104 -3.14 31.11 4.98
C SER A 104 -2.16 31.17 6.15
N SER A 105 -2.33 30.36 7.20
CA SER A 105 -1.40 30.30 8.34
C SER A 105 -1.50 28.96 9.11
N PRO A 106 -0.59 28.70 10.08
CA PRO A 106 -0.69 27.57 11.02
C PRO A 106 -2.05 27.47 11.73
N GLU A 107 -2.82 28.54 11.81
CA GLU A 107 -4.07 28.62 12.57
C GLU A 107 -5.29 28.93 11.71
N GLN A 108 -5.09 29.24 10.42
CA GLN A 108 -6.14 29.58 9.48
C GLN A 108 -6.14 28.65 8.26
N PHE A 109 -7.33 28.44 7.72
CA PHE A 109 -7.54 27.74 6.47
C PHE A 109 -8.61 28.44 5.65
N SER A 110 -8.56 28.28 4.34
CA SER A 110 -9.54 28.85 3.43
C SER A 110 -10.42 27.75 2.84
N THR A 111 -11.70 28.03 2.70
CA THR A 111 -12.65 27.19 1.98
C THR A 111 -13.26 27.95 0.82
N VAL A 112 -13.81 27.22 -0.15
CA VAL A 112 -14.86 27.72 -1.03
C VAL A 112 -16.16 27.02 -0.67
N GLU A 113 -17.22 27.81 -0.52
CA GLU A 113 -18.53 27.38 -0.02
C GLU A 113 -19.66 28.11 -0.76
N ALA A 114 -20.86 27.52 -0.78
CA ALA A 114 -22.01 28.09 -1.47
C ALA A 114 -23.19 28.32 -0.51
N SER A 115 -23.65 29.57 -0.41
CA SER A 115 -24.80 29.98 0.42
C SER A 115 -25.66 30.98 -0.36
N GLY A 116 -26.19 30.54 -1.50
CA GLY A 116 -26.84 31.39 -2.50
C GLY A 116 -25.83 31.99 -3.49
N PHE A 117 -24.62 32.29 -3.03
CA PHE A 117 -23.46 32.61 -3.86
C PHE A 117 -22.27 31.75 -3.45
N VAL A 118 -21.41 31.43 -4.42
CA VAL A 118 -20.12 30.80 -4.16
C VAL A 118 -19.13 31.85 -3.69
N ARG A 119 -18.47 31.61 -2.55
CA ARG A 119 -17.49 32.53 -1.96
C ARG A 119 -16.30 31.77 -1.42
N GLN A 120 -15.12 32.37 -1.52
CA GLN A 120 -13.97 31.97 -0.72
C GLN A 120 -14.07 32.61 0.66
N ARG A 121 -13.85 31.83 1.71
CA ARG A 121 -13.83 32.32 3.10
C ARG A 121 -12.60 31.82 3.83
N GLU A 122 -12.15 32.63 4.78
CA GLU A 122 -11.12 32.24 5.71
C GLU A 122 -11.73 31.86 7.06
N HIS A 123 -11.19 30.79 7.64
CA HIS A 123 -11.64 30.19 8.89
C HIS A 123 -10.46 30.01 9.84
N SER A 124 -10.71 30.20 11.13
CA SER A 124 -9.74 29.88 12.17
C SER A 124 -9.95 28.45 12.67
N LEU A 125 -8.87 27.69 12.83
CA LEU A 125 -8.90 26.39 13.52
C LEU A 125 -9.26 26.57 15.00
N LYS A 126 -8.85 27.70 15.62
CA LYS A 126 -9.02 27.96 17.06
C LYS A 126 -10.45 28.36 17.47
N SER A 127 -11.29 28.81 16.54
CA SER A 127 -12.61 29.39 16.86
C SER A 127 -13.64 28.39 17.41
N ARG A 128 -13.27 27.12 17.67
CA ARG A 128 -14.14 26.01 18.12
C ARG A 128 -15.33 25.73 17.20
N GLN A 129 -15.40 26.36 16.03
CA GLN A 129 -16.49 26.16 15.08
C GLN A 129 -16.23 24.96 14.19
N LEU A 130 -14.98 24.65 13.84
CA LEU A 130 -14.63 23.43 13.10
C LEU A 130 -15.05 22.20 13.93
N THR A 131 -15.88 21.35 13.35
CA THR A 131 -16.35 20.12 13.99
C THR A 131 -15.56 18.89 13.51
N GLY A 132 -15.09 18.94 12.27
CA GLY A 132 -14.28 17.91 11.65
C GLY A 132 -14.14 18.17 10.15
N PHE A 133 -13.51 17.23 9.48
CA PHE A 133 -13.35 17.26 8.04
C PHE A 133 -13.36 15.84 7.47
N VAL A 134 -13.75 15.74 6.21
CA VAL A 134 -13.79 14.49 5.47
C VAL A 134 -12.72 14.53 4.38
N ARG A 135 -11.80 13.58 4.43
CA ARG A 135 -10.79 13.41 3.38
C ARG A 135 -11.35 12.61 2.23
N VAL A 136 -11.49 13.27 1.08
CA VAL A 136 -12.02 12.67 -0.16
C VAL A 136 -10.92 12.38 -1.17
N PHE A 137 -9.86 13.20 -1.16
CA PHE A 137 -8.70 13.10 -2.05
C PHE A 137 -7.42 12.80 -1.26
N GLY A 138 -6.39 12.32 -1.94
CA GLY A 138 -5.09 12.00 -1.35
C GLY A 138 -5.01 10.62 -0.72
N MET A 139 -6.02 9.77 -0.97
CA MET A 139 -5.98 8.34 -0.71
C MET A 139 -5.98 7.50 -1.97
N PHE A 140 -6.11 8.10 -3.17
CA PHE A 140 -6.02 7.39 -4.43
C PHE A 140 -4.69 7.72 -5.10
N GLY A 141 -3.66 6.88 -4.88
CA GLY A 141 -2.36 7.04 -5.51
C GLY A 141 -2.48 7.24 -7.02
N ARG A 142 -2.28 8.48 -7.48
CA ARG A 142 -2.28 8.96 -8.88
C ARG A 142 -3.55 8.63 -9.71
N PRO A 143 -3.87 9.43 -10.75
CA PRO A 143 -4.84 9.01 -11.75
C PRO A 143 -4.32 7.78 -12.50
N PRO A 144 -5.19 6.83 -12.93
CA PRO A 144 -4.81 5.72 -13.81
C PRO A 144 -4.05 6.19 -15.06
N GLU A 145 -4.28 7.43 -15.47
CA GLU A 145 -3.72 8.05 -16.67
C GLU A 145 -2.29 8.60 -16.46
N GLN A 146 -1.85 8.88 -15.22
CA GLN A 146 -0.46 9.28 -14.92
C GLN A 146 0.41 8.14 -14.34
N LEU A 147 -0.17 6.98 -14.04
CA LEU A 147 0.59 5.72 -13.90
C LEU A 147 1.27 5.29 -15.22
N GLY A 148 1.01 6.00 -16.32
CA GLY A 148 1.75 5.86 -17.58
C GLY A 148 3.05 6.67 -17.70
N ARG A 149 3.40 7.58 -16.76
CA ARG A 149 4.56 8.48 -16.96
C ARG A 149 5.49 8.76 -15.78
N VAL A 150 5.19 8.27 -14.57
CA VAL A 150 6.22 8.17 -13.51
C VAL A 150 6.43 6.70 -13.18
N LEU A 151 6.78 6.00 -14.24
CA LEU A 151 7.47 4.74 -14.22
C LEU A 151 8.93 5.13 -14.01
N ALA A 152 9.62 4.49 -13.06
CA ALA A 152 11.07 4.47 -13.12
C ALA A 152 11.46 4.18 -14.58
N PRO A 153 12.46 4.85 -15.17
CA PRO A 153 12.81 4.68 -16.57
C PRO A 153 12.99 3.17 -16.85
N GLY A 154 11.99 2.55 -17.49
CA GLY A 154 11.94 1.10 -17.70
C GLY A 154 10.59 0.37 -17.58
N SER A 155 9.55 0.89 -16.91
CA SER A 155 8.31 0.10 -16.70
C SER A 155 7.20 0.33 -17.74
N SER A 156 7.49 0.10 -19.03
CA SER A 156 6.44 -0.38 -19.95
C SER A 156 5.63 -1.48 -19.22
N ARG A 157 4.29 -1.49 -19.27
CA ARG A 157 3.45 -2.56 -18.68
C ARG A 157 4.03 -3.94 -19.04
N ARG A 158 4.90 -4.49 -18.19
CA ARG A 158 5.57 -5.76 -18.43
C ARG A 158 4.50 -6.83 -18.27
N ARG A 159 4.42 -7.74 -19.24
CA ARG A 159 3.52 -8.89 -19.15
C ARG A 159 3.85 -9.67 -17.87
N PRO A 160 2.87 -10.24 -17.15
CA PRO A 160 3.14 -11.14 -16.03
C PRO A 160 4.10 -12.26 -16.46
N PRO A 161 4.93 -12.83 -15.57
CA PRO A 161 5.86 -13.88 -15.97
C PRO A 161 5.13 -15.03 -16.64
N SER A 162 5.73 -15.59 -17.69
CA SER A 162 5.22 -16.81 -18.33
C SER A 162 5.40 -18.03 -17.43
N TYR A 163 6.38 -17.96 -16.53
CA TYR A 163 6.74 -19.04 -15.62
C TYR A 163 7.38 -18.48 -14.34
N PHE A 164 7.16 -19.17 -13.21
CA PHE A 164 7.78 -18.87 -11.93
C PHE A 164 8.51 -20.12 -11.41
N ALA A 165 9.84 -20.03 -11.29
CA ALA A 165 10.67 -21.09 -10.77
C ALA A 165 11.23 -20.65 -9.42
N PHE A 166 10.80 -21.29 -8.35
CA PHE A 166 11.43 -21.18 -7.04
C PHE A 166 11.80 -22.59 -6.61
N SER A 167 12.84 -22.80 -5.83
CA SER A 167 13.18 -24.11 -5.29
C SER A 167 13.94 -23.94 -3.99
N SER A 168 13.67 -24.81 -3.00
CA SER A 168 14.42 -24.84 -1.75
C SER A 168 15.88 -25.27 -1.96
N ARG A 169 16.16 -25.97 -3.06
CA ARG A 169 17.52 -26.19 -3.57
C ARG A 169 17.78 -25.21 -4.71
N PRO A 170 18.77 -24.31 -4.59
CA PRO A 170 19.10 -23.39 -5.67
C PRO A 170 19.34 -24.11 -7.00
N LEU A 171 18.86 -23.51 -8.09
CA LEU A 171 19.11 -24.03 -9.44
C LEU A 171 20.54 -23.71 -9.86
N GLY A 172 21.28 -24.71 -10.34
CA GLY A 172 22.55 -24.44 -11.00
C GLY A 172 22.38 -23.53 -12.22
N PRO A 173 23.45 -22.84 -12.68
CA PRO A 173 23.39 -21.98 -13.87
C PRO A 173 22.78 -22.65 -15.11
N GLU A 174 23.06 -23.94 -15.32
CA GLU A 174 22.50 -24.74 -16.42
C GLU A 174 20.98 -24.90 -16.31
N GLY A 175 20.46 -25.10 -15.09
CA GLY A 175 19.02 -25.18 -14.84
C GLY A 175 18.31 -23.87 -15.15
N VAL A 176 18.91 -22.74 -14.76
CA VAL A 176 18.40 -21.41 -15.10
C VAL A 176 18.40 -21.17 -16.62
N ALA A 177 19.49 -21.53 -17.30
CA ALA A 177 19.60 -21.42 -18.75
C ALA A 177 18.57 -22.31 -19.48
N SER A 178 18.33 -23.53 -18.98
CA SER A 178 17.32 -24.44 -19.52
C SER A 178 15.90 -23.86 -19.41
N LEU A 179 15.56 -23.27 -18.26
CA LEU A 179 14.28 -22.59 -18.07
C LEU A 179 14.13 -21.37 -18.98
N ALA A 180 15.18 -20.55 -19.12
CA ALA A 180 15.18 -19.40 -20.03
C ALA A 180 14.98 -19.83 -21.49
N LYS A 181 15.64 -20.91 -21.93
CA LYS A 181 15.47 -21.48 -23.27
C LYS A 181 14.04 -22.00 -23.49
N ARG A 182 13.44 -22.64 -22.48
CA ARG A 182 12.12 -23.25 -22.58
C ARG A 182 10.96 -22.25 -22.55
N TYR A 183 11.05 -21.25 -21.68
CA TYR A 183 9.93 -20.34 -21.37
C TYR A 183 10.18 -18.88 -21.78
N GLY A 184 11.34 -18.61 -22.37
CA GLY A 184 11.74 -17.29 -22.86
C GLY A 184 12.28 -16.35 -21.76
N PRO A 185 12.49 -15.07 -22.11
CA PRO A 185 13.10 -14.09 -21.19
C PRO A 185 12.16 -13.62 -20.07
N ASN A 186 10.87 -13.96 -20.13
CA ASN A 186 9.86 -13.52 -19.15
C ASN A 186 9.65 -14.55 -18.01
N VAL A 187 10.68 -15.32 -17.69
CA VAL A 187 10.68 -16.24 -16.54
C VAL A 187 11.08 -15.46 -15.29
N MET A 188 10.43 -15.79 -14.17
CA MET A 188 10.82 -15.32 -12.84
C MET A 188 11.56 -16.44 -12.09
N ILE A 189 12.79 -16.16 -11.68
CA ILE A 189 13.65 -17.04 -10.89
C ILE A 189 13.66 -16.55 -9.45
N GLY A 190 13.23 -17.41 -8.54
CA GLY A 190 13.17 -17.18 -7.12
C GLY A 190 14.33 -17.84 -6.38
N VAL A 191 14.90 -17.14 -5.40
CA VAL A 191 16.00 -17.62 -4.56
C VAL A 191 15.66 -17.49 -3.08
N ASP A 192 16.19 -18.42 -2.27
CA ASP A 192 16.21 -18.32 -0.81
C ASP A 192 17.66 -18.02 -0.38
N PRO A 193 17.98 -16.79 0.05
CA PRO A 193 19.32 -16.39 0.47
C PRO A 193 19.85 -17.13 1.70
N THR A 194 19.01 -17.90 2.39
CA THR A 194 19.44 -18.73 3.52
C THR A 194 19.97 -20.10 3.09
N GLN A 195 19.81 -20.46 1.81
CA GLN A 195 20.29 -21.72 1.25
C GLN A 195 21.71 -21.56 0.67
N PRO A 196 22.67 -22.43 1.02
CA PRO A 196 23.97 -22.42 0.37
C PRO A 196 23.87 -22.58 -1.14
N GLY A 197 24.60 -21.76 -1.89
CA GLY A 197 24.67 -21.85 -3.36
C GLY A 197 23.53 -21.14 -4.09
N TRP A 198 22.83 -20.19 -3.46
CA TRP A 198 21.82 -19.36 -4.12
C TRP A 198 22.45 -18.30 -5.05
N GLU A 199 23.66 -17.83 -4.76
CA GLU A 199 24.34 -16.78 -5.53
C GLU A 199 24.60 -17.18 -6.99
N PRO A 200 25.07 -18.41 -7.30
CA PRO A 200 25.15 -18.88 -8.69
C PRO A 200 23.81 -18.84 -9.45
N THR A 201 22.70 -19.13 -8.77
CA THR A 201 21.35 -19.07 -9.36
C THR A 201 20.97 -17.63 -9.72
N ASP A 202 21.12 -16.70 -8.77
CA ASP A 202 20.85 -15.27 -8.99
C ASP A 202 21.74 -14.69 -10.08
N LEU A 203 23.04 -14.99 -10.04
CA LEU A 203 23.99 -14.50 -11.03
C LEU A 203 23.64 -14.99 -12.45
N ALA A 204 23.25 -16.27 -12.59
CA ALA A 204 22.81 -16.81 -13.87
C ALA A 204 21.53 -16.12 -14.37
N ALA A 205 20.54 -15.93 -13.48
CA ALA A 205 19.30 -15.25 -13.81
C ALA A 205 19.54 -13.80 -14.25
N ARG A 206 20.42 -13.08 -13.52
CA ARG A 206 20.81 -11.71 -13.82
C ARG A 206 21.54 -11.61 -15.17
N ARG A 207 22.49 -12.50 -15.45
CA ARG A 207 23.23 -12.54 -16.73
C ARG A 207 22.32 -12.75 -17.93
N LEU A 208 21.26 -13.54 -17.75
CA LEU A 208 20.28 -13.84 -18.79
C LEU A 208 19.15 -12.81 -18.87
N GLY A 209 19.19 -11.74 -18.05
CA GLY A 209 18.16 -10.70 -18.02
C GLY A 209 16.80 -11.18 -17.54
N LEU A 210 16.76 -12.27 -16.77
CA LEU A 210 15.53 -12.84 -16.24
C LEU A 210 15.00 -12.02 -15.06
N ARG A 211 13.71 -12.21 -14.77
CA ARG A 211 13.07 -11.57 -13.62
C ARG A 211 13.47 -12.33 -12.36
N ARG A 212 13.66 -11.61 -11.26
CA ARG A 212 14.22 -12.17 -10.03
C ARG A 212 13.29 -11.93 -8.85
N HIS A 213 13.14 -12.98 -8.04
CA HIS A 213 12.31 -13.00 -6.84
C HIS A 213 13.14 -13.49 -5.66
N VAL A 214 12.84 -13.02 -4.46
CA VAL A 214 13.54 -13.44 -3.24
C VAL A 214 12.56 -13.87 -2.15
N TYR A 215 12.87 -14.97 -1.48
CA TYR A 215 12.22 -15.39 -0.26
C TYR A 215 12.94 -14.81 0.94
N LEU A 216 12.20 -14.23 1.89
CA LEU A 216 12.71 -13.80 3.19
C LEU A 216 11.97 -14.50 4.32
N GLU A 217 12.72 -15.06 5.26
CA GLU A 217 12.21 -15.47 6.56
C GLU A 217 11.85 -14.18 7.33
N GLY A 218 10.56 -13.85 7.43
CA GLY A 218 10.08 -12.62 8.08
C GLY A 218 10.18 -12.71 9.61
N PRO A 219 9.05 -12.70 10.36
CA PRO A 219 9.12 -12.95 11.79
C PRO A 219 9.57 -14.39 12.13
N GLY A 220 9.42 -15.37 11.22
CA GLY A 220 9.77 -16.79 11.41
C GLY A 220 8.61 -17.69 11.87
N GLY A 221 8.86 -19.02 11.98
CA GLY A 221 7.96 -20.13 12.38
C GLY A 221 7.23 -20.07 13.75
N PRO A 222 6.71 -21.21 14.28
CA PRO A 222 5.55 -21.24 15.19
C PRO A 222 5.73 -20.45 16.50
N ARG A 223 4.60 -20.03 17.09
CA ARG A 223 4.58 -19.45 18.45
C ARG A 223 5.18 -20.48 19.44
N ASP A 224 5.95 -19.99 20.42
CA ASP A 224 6.60 -20.75 21.51
C ASP A 224 7.87 -21.53 21.15
N ASP A 225 8.47 -22.26 22.11
CA ASP A 225 9.78 -22.93 22.01
C ASP A 225 9.85 -24.12 21.01
N ARG A 226 8.81 -24.36 20.21
CA ARG A 226 8.71 -25.50 19.27
C ARG A 226 9.43 -25.24 17.95
N TRP A 227 10.58 -24.58 18.00
CA TRP A 227 11.39 -24.29 16.84
C TRP A 227 12.34 -25.44 16.57
N ASN A 228 12.52 -25.79 15.29
CA ASN A 228 13.68 -26.60 14.95
C ASN A 228 14.96 -25.81 15.35
N PRO A 229 16.03 -26.50 15.80
CA PRO A 229 17.23 -25.83 16.28
C PRO A 229 17.90 -24.91 15.25
N ALA A 230 17.81 -25.22 13.96
CA ALA A 230 18.42 -24.43 12.90
C ALA A 230 17.74 -23.06 12.75
N THR A 231 16.41 -23.03 12.69
CA THR A 231 15.63 -21.80 12.60
C THR A 231 15.82 -20.94 13.86
N ARG A 232 15.82 -21.54 15.05
CA ARG A 232 16.09 -20.81 16.30
C ARG A 232 17.47 -20.14 16.26
N ARG A 233 18.50 -20.83 15.75
CA ARG A 233 19.84 -20.24 15.59
C ARG A 233 19.86 -19.06 14.61
N ARG A 234 19.16 -19.18 13.46
CA ARG A 234 19.07 -18.08 12.48
C ARG A 234 18.38 -16.86 13.06
N LEU A 235 17.23 -17.03 13.72
CA LEU A 235 16.52 -15.92 14.36
C LEU A 235 17.30 -15.29 15.50
N ALA A 236 17.99 -16.09 16.31
CA ALA A 236 18.87 -15.58 17.35
C ALA A 236 20.00 -14.71 16.76
N ALA A 237 20.58 -15.11 15.62
CA ALA A 237 21.56 -14.30 14.92
C ALA A 237 20.96 -12.98 14.42
N ALA A 238 19.82 -13.04 13.71
CA ALA A 238 19.12 -11.85 13.20
C ALA A 238 18.69 -10.90 14.34
N ALA A 239 18.25 -11.44 15.48
CA ALA A 239 17.90 -10.66 16.65
C ALA A 239 19.10 -9.91 17.25
N ARG A 240 20.29 -10.55 17.30
CA ARG A 240 21.53 -9.88 17.76
C ARG A 240 21.89 -8.68 16.88
N GLU A 241 21.71 -8.79 15.56
CA GLU A 241 21.93 -7.68 14.63
C GLU A 241 21.01 -6.47 14.92
N GLN A 242 19.87 -6.72 15.56
CA GLN A 242 18.91 -5.69 15.98
C GLN A 242 19.09 -5.27 17.45
N GLY A 243 20.20 -5.64 18.10
CA GLY A 243 20.46 -5.30 19.51
C GLY A 243 19.55 -6.05 20.50
N ILE A 244 19.02 -7.22 20.10
CA ILE A 244 18.22 -8.10 20.94
C ILE A 244 19.09 -9.28 21.36
N ASP A 245 19.32 -9.41 22.67
CA ASP A 245 20.09 -10.51 23.26
C ASP A 245 19.22 -11.78 23.36
N PRO A 246 19.49 -12.84 22.57
CA PRO A 246 18.69 -14.06 22.58
C PRO A 246 18.89 -14.93 23.83
N CYS A 247 19.87 -14.60 24.68
CA CYS A 247 20.10 -15.28 25.95
C CYS A 247 19.21 -14.73 27.08
N ARG A 248 18.58 -13.56 26.89
CA ARG A 248 17.66 -12.97 27.87
C ARG A 248 16.25 -13.53 27.74
N SER A 249 15.57 -13.66 28.88
CA SER A 249 14.16 -13.99 28.89
C SER A 249 13.33 -12.94 28.11
N GLY A 250 12.35 -13.40 27.34
CA GLY A 250 11.45 -12.52 26.58
C GLY A 250 12.05 -11.87 25.32
N TRP A 251 13.24 -12.26 24.86
CA TRP A 251 13.83 -11.74 23.61
C TRP A 251 12.90 -11.90 22.39
N MET A 252 12.11 -12.98 22.35
CA MET A 252 11.12 -13.20 21.30
C MET A 252 10.00 -12.17 21.29
N ARG A 253 9.55 -11.68 22.45
CA ARG A 253 8.56 -10.59 22.49
C ARG A 253 9.13 -9.31 21.88
N ARG A 254 10.43 -9.02 22.12
CA ARG A 254 11.10 -7.87 21.51
C ARG A 254 11.28 -8.06 20.00
N TRP A 255 11.62 -9.28 19.58
CA TRP A 255 11.72 -9.65 18.17
C TRP A 255 10.38 -9.44 17.46
N ASP A 256 9.29 -9.98 18.01
CA ASP A 256 7.94 -9.93 17.45
C ASP A 256 7.39 -8.50 17.41
N ALA A 257 7.67 -7.71 18.46
CA ALA A 257 7.21 -6.34 18.53
C ALA A 257 7.81 -5.47 17.41
N ASN A 258 9.13 -5.56 17.18
CA ASN A 258 9.80 -4.68 16.21
C ASN A 258 11.08 -5.25 15.56
N GLY A 259 11.77 -6.20 16.19
CA GLY A 259 13.06 -6.69 15.70
C GLY A 259 13.00 -7.26 14.28
N TRP A 260 12.01 -8.10 13.99
CA TRP A 260 11.88 -8.72 12.66
C TRP A 260 11.68 -7.69 11.56
N LYS A 261 10.95 -6.61 11.85
CA LYS A 261 10.56 -5.60 10.86
C LYS A 261 11.75 -4.76 10.41
N ALA A 262 12.58 -4.34 11.37
CA ALA A 262 13.81 -3.61 11.08
C ALA A 262 14.80 -4.48 10.29
N HIS A 263 14.99 -5.73 10.69
CA HIS A 263 15.82 -6.70 9.98
C HIS A 263 15.31 -6.95 8.55
N THR A 264 14.02 -7.25 8.41
CA THR A 264 13.39 -7.51 7.10
C THR A 264 13.49 -6.29 6.20
N LEU A 265 13.26 -5.08 6.70
CA LEU A 265 13.39 -3.85 5.91
C LEU A 265 14.83 -3.63 5.39
N ALA A 266 15.85 -3.95 6.19
CA ALA A 266 17.24 -3.88 5.73
C ALA A 266 17.51 -4.87 4.59
N GLN A 267 16.99 -6.11 4.69
CA GLN A 267 17.08 -7.10 3.62
C GLN A 267 16.35 -6.64 2.36
N LEU A 268 15.12 -6.13 2.51
CA LEU A 268 14.31 -5.62 1.40
C LEU A 268 15.03 -4.50 0.63
N ARG A 269 15.64 -3.54 1.35
CA ARG A 269 16.45 -2.47 0.76
C ARG A 269 17.65 -3.00 0.00
N ARG A 270 18.35 -3.99 0.55
CA ARG A 270 19.45 -4.68 -0.14
C ARG A 270 18.97 -5.29 -1.46
N PHE A 271 17.88 -6.04 -1.44
CA PHE A 271 17.37 -6.70 -2.64
C PHE A 271 16.78 -5.71 -3.66
N ALA A 272 16.14 -4.63 -3.21
CA ALA A 272 15.73 -3.54 -4.10
C ALA A 272 16.94 -2.92 -4.83
N SER A 273 18.04 -2.65 -4.11
CA SER A 273 19.28 -2.12 -4.70
C SER A 273 19.99 -3.08 -5.67
N GLN A 274 19.63 -4.36 -5.60
CA GLN A 274 20.13 -5.42 -6.49
C GLN A 274 19.17 -5.72 -7.63
N ASP A 275 18.17 -4.87 -7.88
CA ASP A 275 17.14 -5.00 -8.93
C ASP A 275 16.33 -6.30 -8.86
N PHE A 276 16.08 -6.82 -7.65
CA PHE A 276 15.06 -7.85 -7.47
C PHE A 276 13.69 -7.25 -7.72
N GLU A 277 12.86 -7.96 -8.47
CA GLU A 277 11.56 -7.43 -8.86
C GLU A 277 10.51 -7.64 -7.77
N SER A 278 10.53 -8.81 -7.14
CA SER A 278 9.55 -9.15 -6.12
C SER A 278 10.16 -9.90 -4.95
N VAL A 279 9.45 -9.89 -3.83
CA VAL A 279 9.82 -10.57 -2.58
C VAL A 279 8.63 -11.28 -1.98
N GLU A 280 8.86 -12.43 -1.39
CA GLU A 280 7.95 -13.07 -0.45
C GLU A 280 8.50 -12.86 0.97
N ILE A 281 7.65 -12.45 1.91
CA ILE A 281 7.99 -12.41 3.33
C ILE A 281 7.18 -13.51 4.01
N ASP A 282 7.87 -14.53 4.49
CA ASP A 282 7.21 -15.67 5.14
C ASP A 282 6.74 -15.33 6.54
N HIS A 283 5.75 -16.07 7.01
CA HIS A 283 5.26 -16.05 8.39
C HIS A 283 4.67 -14.73 8.90
N LEU A 284 4.30 -13.81 8.01
CA LEU A 284 3.67 -12.54 8.39
C LEU A 284 2.42 -12.73 9.26
N GLU A 285 1.68 -13.83 9.09
CA GLU A 285 0.51 -14.17 9.90
C GLU A 285 0.81 -14.26 11.40
N ARG A 286 2.06 -14.54 11.79
CA ARG A 286 2.44 -14.72 13.20
C ARG A 286 2.34 -13.45 14.02
N VAL A 287 2.72 -12.33 13.41
CA VAL A 287 2.88 -11.02 14.07
C VAL A 287 1.86 -10.01 13.60
N LEU A 288 1.25 -10.23 12.43
CA LEU A 288 0.26 -9.30 11.90
C LEU A 288 -1.16 -9.61 12.38
N ASP A 289 -1.52 -10.85 12.71
CA ASP A 289 -2.90 -11.25 13.09
C ASP A 289 -3.96 -10.54 12.22
N ASP A 290 -4.57 -9.45 12.73
CA ASP A 290 -5.56 -8.58 12.08
C ASP A 290 -5.00 -7.24 11.51
N ASP A 291 -3.79 -6.82 11.89
CA ASP A 291 -3.14 -5.57 11.43
C ASP A 291 -2.44 -5.69 10.06
N TRP A 292 -2.95 -6.56 9.19
CA TRP A 292 -2.49 -6.67 7.81
C TRP A 292 -2.56 -5.33 7.07
N SER A 293 -3.63 -4.56 7.30
CA SER A 293 -3.82 -3.24 6.67
C SER A 293 -2.78 -2.22 7.12
N GLY A 294 -2.38 -2.24 8.41
CA GLY A 294 -1.33 -1.35 8.92
C GLY A 294 0.02 -1.64 8.26
N PHE A 295 0.40 -2.92 8.22
CA PHE A 295 1.62 -3.37 7.54
C PHE A 295 1.61 -3.03 6.04
N LEU A 296 0.54 -3.34 5.31
CA LEU A 296 0.46 -3.08 3.87
C LEU A 296 0.52 -1.57 3.55
N GLY A 297 -0.11 -0.73 4.37
CA GLY A 297 -0.01 0.72 4.22
C GLY A 297 1.40 1.27 4.47
N GLU A 298 2.18 0.62 5.34
CA GLU A 298 3.60 0.95 5.54
C GLU A 298 4.48 0.45 4.40
N TYR A 299 4.25 -0.78 3.96
CA TYR A 299 4.93 -1.36 2.80
C TYR A 299 4.70 -0.51 1.54
N ALA A 300 3.49 -0.01 1.33
CA ALA A 300 3.16 0.92 0.26
C ALA A 300 4.07 2.15 0.26
N ARG A 301 4.29 2.78 1.43
CA ARG A 301 5.17 3.95 1.56
C ARG A 301 6.63 3.61 1.25
N TRP A 302 7.10 2.43 1.66
CA TRP A 302 8.45 1.97 1.31
C TRP A 302 8.58 1.72 -0.19
N PHE A 303 7.56 1.13 -0.82
CA PHE A 303 7.56 0.83 -2.26
C PHE A 303 7.53 2.12 -3.10
N GLU A 304 6.66 3.08 -2.75
CA GLU A 304 6.55 4.36 -3.45
C GLU A 304 7.83 5.21 -3.36
N SER A 305 8.61 5.03 -2.29
CA SER A 305 9.94 5.66 -2.13
C SER A 305 11.09 4.85 -2.75
N GLY A 306 10.79 3.76 -3.46
CA GLY A 306 11.78 2.92 -4.14
C GLY A 306 12.66 2.10 -3.19
N GLN A 307 12.26 1.92 -1.94
CA GLN A 307 13.08 1.25 -0.92
C GLN A 307 12.94 -0.26 -0.93
N VAL A 308 11.87 -0.81 -1.51
CA VAL A 308 11.55 -2.24 -1.44
C VAL A 308 11.02 -2.75 -2.78
N PRO A 309 11.23 -4.04 -3.11
CA PRO A 309 10.65 -4.66 -4.31
C PRO A 309 9.13 -4.85 -4.18
N ARG A 310 8.49 -5.48 -5.17
CA ARG A 310 7.05 -5.80 -5.12
C ARG A 310 6.76 -6.94 -4.15
N LEU A 311 5.72 -6.83 -3.33
CA LEU A 311 5.30 -7.86 -2.38
C LEU A 311 4.50 -8.98 -3.06
N THR A 312 5.04 -10.18 -3.06
CA THR A 312 4.33 -11.43 -3.38
C THR A 312 3.57 -11.87 -2.15
N LEU A 313 2.26 -12.07 -2.30
CA LEU A 313 1.41 -12.49 -1.20
C LEU A 313 1.63 -13.98 -0.95
N LYS A 314 1.72 -14.40 0.31
CA LYS A 314 1.81 -15.82 0.68
C LYS A 314 0.75 -16.16 1.71
N ASN A 315 0.03 -17.26 1.49
CA ASN A 315 -0.97 -17.81 2.40
C ASN A 315 -2.02 -16.77 2.84
N VAL A 316 -2.37 -15.81 1.98
CA VAL A 316 -3.34 -14.76 2.29
C VAL A 316 -4.74 -15.27 1.97
N ASP A 317 -5.56 -15.45 3.00
CA ASP A 317 -6.92 -15.96 2.89
C ASP A 317 -7.92 -14.98 2.26
N GLY A 318 -9.16 -15.46 2.06
CA GLY A 318 -10.22 -14.67 1.44
C GLY A 318 -10.57 -13.37 2.17
N PRO A 319 -10.78 -13.35 3.50
CA PRO A 319 -10.99 -12.11 4.25
C PRO A 319 -9.89 -11.07 4.06
N ARG A 320 -8.62 -11.48 4.13
CA ARG A 320 -7.47 -10.58 3.94
C ARG A 320 -7.33 -10.10 2.49
N LEU A 321 -7.56 -10.98 1.50
CA LEU A 321 -7.59 -10.58 0.09
C LEU A 321 -8.73 -9.61 -0.21
N ARG A 322 -9.92 -9.78 0.38
CA ARG A 322 -11.02 -8.81 0.25
C ARG A 322 -10.65 -7.45 0.82
N ALA A 323 -9.98 -7.41 1.96
CA ALA A 323 -9.47 -6.15 2.52
C ALA A 323 -8.45 -5.49 1.59
N LEU A 324 -7.55 -6.28 1.01
CA LEU A 324 -6.56 -5.79 0.06
C LEU A 324 -7.19 -5.31 -1.26
N ILE A 325 -8.18 -6.02 -1.81
CA ILE A 325 -8.97 -5.60 -2.99
C ILE A 325 -9.63 -4.27 -2.73
N ARG A 326 -10.27 -4.10 -1.56
CA ARG A 326 -10.82 -2.81 -1.16
C ARG A 326 -9.73 -1.75 -1.12
N GLY A 327 -8.63 -1.98 -0.40
CA GLY A 327 -7.51 -1.03 -0.32
C GLY A 327 -6.99 -0.61 -1.71
N VAL A 328 -6.90 -1.54 -2.66
CA VAL A 328 -6.50 -1.22 -4.04
C VAL A 328 -7.58 -0.46 -4.81
N ARG A 329 -8.84 -0.89 -4.77
CA ARG A 329 -9.96 -0.22 -5.46
C ARG A 329 -10.18 1.21 -4.95
N TRP A 330 -10.01 1.39 -3.65
CA TRP A 330 -10.08 2.69 -2.97
C TRP A 330 -8.76 3.46 -3.02
N GLY A 331 -7.75 2.92 -3.72
CA GLY A 331 -6.46 3.54 -3.98
C GLY A 331 -5.53 3.69 -2.77
N GLU A 332 -5.95 3.22 -1.59
CA GLU A 332 -5.19 3.22 -0.34
C GLU A 332 -3.89 2.42 -0.45
N LEU A 333 -3.90 1.40 -1.32
CA LEU A 333 -2.75 0.56 -1.64
C LEU A 333 -2.46 0.63 -3.15
N PRO A 334 -1.23 0.99 -3.56
CA PRO A 334 -0.87 0.98 -4.97
C PRO A 334 -0.75 -0.46 -5.47
N ARG A 335 -1.62 -0.88 -6.41
CA ARG A 335 -1.53 -2.22 -7.03
C ARG A 335 -0.12 -2.58 -7.53
N PRO A 336 0.67 -1.67 -8.11
CA PRO A 336 2.05 -1.98 -8.53
C PRO A 336 2.95 -2.50 -7.41
N MET A 337 2.68 -2.18 -6.13
CA MET A 337 3.45 -2.71 -5.00
C MET A 337 3.28 -4.21 -4.82
N LEU A 338 2.22 -4.80 -5.36
CA LEU A 338 1.97 -6.23 -5.24
C LEU A 338 2.60 -6.95 -6.44
N GLY A 339 3.13 -8.14 -6.20
CA GLY A 339 3.66 -9.03 -7.22
C GLY A 339 2.59 -9.50 -8.21
N ASP A 340 3.01 -10.32 -9.16
CA ASP A 340 2.11 -10.95 -10.13
C ASP A 340 1.58 -12.30 -9.63
N PHE A 341 2.11 -12.78 -8.50
CA PHE A 341 1.78 -14.06 -7.90
C PHE A 341 1.28 -13.94 -6.46
N HIS A 342 0.41 -14.88 -6.08
CA HIS A 342 -0.01 -15.20 -4.73
C HIS A 342 0.33 -16.67 -4.49
N ILE A 343 1.17 -16.98 -3.50
CA ILE A 343 1.63 -18.33 -3.23
C ILE A 343 0.77 -18.94 -2.11
N TRP A 344 0.18 -20.11 -2.37
CA TRP A 344 -0.65 -20.82 -1.41
C TRP A 344 -0.06 -22.20 -1.08
N GLN A 345 0.30 -22.41 0.18
CA GLN A 345 0.89 -23.65 0.69
C GLN A 345 -0.19 -24.63 1.17
N SER A 346 -0.95 -25.19 0.23
CA SER A 346 -1.88 -26.31 0.48
C SER A 346 -2.38 -26.86 -0.86
N THR A 347 -3.18 -27.93 -0.83
CA THR A 347 -3.79 -28.50 -2.04
C THR A 347 -4.86 -27.61 -2.65
N ARG A 348 -5.52 -26.74 -1.86
CA ARG A 348 -6.56 -25.82 -2.36
C ARG A 348 -6.55 -24.48 -1.62
N PRO A 349 -6.58 -23.35 -2.35
CA PRO A 349 -6.86 -22.03 -1.78
C PRO A 349 -8.18 -22.02 -1.00
N LYS A 350 -8.17 -21.52 0.24
CA LYS A 350 -9.38 -21.39 1.06
C LYS A 350 -10.15 -20.14 0.68
N ASP A 351 -11.46 -20.13 0.95
CA ASP A 351 -12.34 -18.96 0.86
C ASP A 351 -12.35 -18.22 -0.49
N GLY A 352 -12.07 -18.95 -1.58
CA GLY A 352 -11.98 -18.37 -2.93
C GLY A 352 -10.80 -17.43 -3.13
N ALA A 353 -9.72 -17.60 -2.36
CA ALA A 353 -8.53 -16.75 -2.42
C ALA A 353 -7.91 -16.67 -3.83
N ASP A 354 -8.00 -17.72 -4.63
CA ASP A 354 -7.59 -17.72 -6.03
C ASP A 354 -8.38 -16.75 -6.90
N ARG A 355 -9.72 -16.83 -6.82
CA ARG A 355 -10.62 -15.90 -7.53
C ARG A 355 -10.43 -14.46 -7.07
N LEU A 356 -10.26 -14.25 -5.77
CA LEU A 356 -10.04 -12.92 -5.20
C LEU A 356 -8.69 -12.34 -5.62
N ALA A 357 -7.61 -13.12 -5.61
CA ALA A 357 -6.33 -12.69 -6.15
C ALA A 357 -6.44 -12.30 -7.64
N GLN A 358 -7.24 -13.03 -8.42
CA GLN A 358 -7.48 -12.71 -9.83
C GLN A 358 -8.20 -11.36 -10.03
N GLU A 359 -9.03 -10.90 -9.09
CA GLU A 359 -9.64 -9.55 -9.15
C GLU A 359 -8.59 -8.43 -9.08
N LEU A 360 -7.40 -8.72 -8.56
CA LEU A 360 -6.25 -7.84 -8.58
C LEU A 360 -5.37 -8.08 -9.81
N GLY A 361 -5.69 -9.02 -10.69
CA GLY A 361 -4.77 -9.49 -11.72
C GLY A 361 -3.54 -10.18 -11.14
N ILE A 362 -3.67 -10.82 -9.97
CA ILE A 362 -2.63 -11.66 -9.35
C ILE A 362 -2.99 -13.13 -9.62
N ARG A 363 -2.01 -13.93 -10.06
CA ARG A 363 -2.21 -15.37 -10.27
C ARG A 363 -1.89 -16.13 -8.99
N THR A 364 -2.71 -17.11 -8.64
CA THR A 364 -2.41 -17.97 -7.49
C THR A 364 -1.59 -19.18 -7.91
N LEU A 365 -0.43 -19.36 -7.27
CA LEU A 365 0.43 -20.54 -7.39
C LEU A 365 0.17 -21.45 -6.19
N VAL A 366 -0.22 -22.70 -6.46
CA VAL A 366 -0.55 -23.68 -5.42
C VAL A 366 0.64 -24.61 -5.22
N SER A 367 1.25 -24.58 -4.05
CA SER A 367 2.34 -25.49 -3.68
C SER A 367 1.76 -26.78 -3.10
N ARG A 368 1.87 -27.90 -3.85
CA ARG A 368 1.36 -29.22 -3.44
C ARG A 368 2.26 -29.97 -2.45
N GLN A 369 3.42 -29.42 -2.06
CA GLN A 369 4.43 -30.14 -1.28
C GLN A 369 5.02 -29.30 -0.12
N ALA A 370 4.18 -28.82 0.79
CA ALA A 370 4.63 -28.01 1.95
C ALA A 370 5.50 -28.79 2.97
N HIS A 371 5.56 -30.13 2.91
CA HIS A 371 6.30 -30.98 3.86
C HIS A 371 7.67 -31.46 3.37
N LEU A 372 8.05 -31.16 2.12
CA LEU A 372 9.33 -31.54 1.55
C LEU A 372 10.09 -30.29 1.13
N TYR A 373 10.62 -29.52 2.09
CA TYR A 373 11.67 -28.53 1.83
C TYR A 373 12.95 -29.19 1.23
N GLY A 374 13.01 -30.51 1.09
CA GLY A 374 14.07 -31.26 0.40
C GLY A 374 13.76 -31.65 -1.06
N GLY A 375 12.53 -31.46 -1.54
CA GLY A 375 12.14 -31.61 -2.95
C GLY A 375 11.76 -30.24 -3.50
N GLY A 376 12.27 -29.86 -4.67
CA GLY A 376 12.10 -28.50 -5.19
C GLY A 376 10.65 -28.02 -5.17
N TYR A 377 10.47 -26.69 -5.05
CA TYR A 377 9.20 -26.09 -5.45
C TYR A 377 9.04 -26.33 -6.95
N GLU A 378 8.09 -27.17 -7.32
CA GLU A 378 7.61 -27.23 -8.69
C GLU A 378 6.26 -26.52 -8.74
N ALA A 379 6.29 -25.20 -8.58
CA ALA A 379 5.14 -24.36 -8.93
C ALA A 379 5.08 -24.22 -10.46
N PHE A 380 4.75 -25.31 -11.17
CA PHE A 380 4.54 -25.26 -12.61
C PHE A 380 3.27 -24.47 -12.91
N GLY A 381 3.43 -23.26 -13.42
CA GLY A 381 2.38 -22.51 -14.09
C GLY A 381 2.92 -22.04 -15.44
N ALA A 382 2.98 -22.94 -16.42
CA ALA A 382 3.16 -22.54 -17.81
C ALA A 382 1.80 -22.11 -18.38
N TYR A 383 1.77 -20.99 -19.08
CA TYR A 383 0.67 -20.61 -19.97
C TYR A 383 1.16 -20.67 -21.42
#